data_AF-A0A4Y7IQZ7-F1
#
_entry.id   AF-A0A4Y7IQZ7-F1
#
_cell.length_a   1.000
_cell.length_b   1.000
_cell.length_c   1.000
_cell.angle_alpha   90.00
_cell.angle_beta   90.00
_cell.angle_gamma   90.00
#
_symmetry.space_group_name_H-M   'P 1'
#
loop_
_entity.id
_entity.type
_entity.pdbx_description
1 polymer ?
#
loop_
_entity_poly.entity_id
_entity_poly.type
_entity_poly.pdbx_seq_one_letter_code
_entity_poly.pdbx_strand_id
1 'polypeptide(L)'
;AFQNVWMKVCQGNSTFPVFVIPSGKNFLLSPVTFKGPCMSPKIVVEVLGNIVAPDQISAWGNGVKHSWIDFYHINGLTVHGPGLIDGQGLTWWNQSHVDERLPAFKLDSCSRVELSRMKHINSPRNHISIHNCSDIIISNINITAPGSSHNTDGIDISRSTYIRVQDSFIGTGDDCIAINGGTSSVEITNVACGPGHGIRNLFEHHETCSKMNQYKVVSEAWERKELLKLSKIYTSKIGGSGYARHITFDQIKFVEVYNPITSAVEVNDVYYTRIYGTSKHRKNVINLKCIQDVPCTNIVMNQINIHQWIHLKK
;
A
#
# COMPACT_ATOMS: atom_id res chain seq x y z
N ALA A 1 -28.12 0.38 5.17
CA ALA A 1 -27.90 -1.03 5.59
C ALA A 1 -26.62 -1.18 6.40
N PHE A 2 -25.42 -1.14 5.78
CA PHE A 2 -24.13 -1.42 6.44
C PHE A 2 -23.92 -0.61 7.74
N GLN A 3 -24.16 0.71 7.74
CA GLN A 3 -24.05 1.54 8.96
C GLN A 3 -24.98 1.10 10.10
N ASN A 4 -26.18 0.59 9.81
CA ASN A 4 -27.12 0.13 10.83
C ASN A 4 -26.66 -1.17 11.50
N VAL A 5 -25.88 -1.99 10.77
CA VAL A 5 -25.19 -3.15 11.36
C VAL A 5 -23.97 -2.68 12.14
N TRP A 6 -23.18 -1.75 11.58
CA TRP A 6 -22.02 -1.16 12.25
C TRP A 6 -22.37 -0.56 13.62
N MET A 7 -23.42 0.26 13.70
CA MET A 7 -23.88 0.82 14.99
C MET A 7 -24.20 -0.28 16.00
N LYS A 8 -24.87 -1.36 15.59
CA LYS A 8 -25.21 -2.49 16.47
C LYS A 8 -24.00 -3.29 16.95
N VAL A 9 -22.95 -3.45 16.14
CA VAL A 9 -21.71 -4.14 16.56
C VAL A 9 -20.77 -3.22 17.35
N CYS A 10 -20.72 -1.93 17.04
CA CYS A 10 -19.82 -0.97 17.68
C CYS A 10 -20.37 -0.43 19.02
N GLN A 11 -21.69 -0.24 19.13
CA GLN A 11 -22.38 0.26 20.33
C GLN A 11 -23.13 -0.84 21.10
N GLY A 12 -22.90 -2.11 20.76
CA GLY A 12 -23.52 -3.25 21.43
C GLY A 12 -22.66 -3.81 22.55
N ASN A 13 -23.29 -4.29 23.62
CA ASN A 13 -22.62 -4.86 24.80
C ASN A 13 -22.00 -6.27 24.58
N SER A 14 -21.79 -6.68 23.32
CA SER A 14 -21.13 -7.96 23.03
C SER A 14 -19.62 -7.82 23.17
N THR A 15 -18.98 -8.82 23.76
CA THR A 15 -17.50 -8.90 23.88
C THR A 15 -16.81 -9.33 22.59
N PHE A 16 -17.56 -9.87 21.63
CA PHE A 16 -17.06 -10.32 20.33
C PHE A 16 -18.17 -10.25 19.25
N PRO A 17 -18.62 -9.06 18.84
CA PRO A 17 -19.63 -8.91 17.81
C PRO A 17 -19.04 -9.13 16.41
N VAL A 18 -19.82 -9.80 15.55
CA VAL A 18 -19.44 -10.16 14.18
C VAL A 18 -20.39 -9.48 13.19
N PHE A 19 -19.84 -8.76 12.22
CA PHE A 19 -20.56 -8.19 11.08
C PHE A 19 -20.26 -9.02 9.83
N VAL A 20 -21.20 -9.89 9.43
CA VAL A 20 -21.06 -10.74 8.25
C VAL A 20 -21.60 -10.03 6.99
N ILE A 21 -20.78 -9.99 5.94
CA ILE A 21 -21.18 -9.70 4.56
C ILE A 21 -21.30 -11.05 3.85
N PRO A 22 -22.52 -11.61 3.66
CA PRO A 22 -22.71 -13.01 3.34
C PRO A 22 -22.27 -13.41 1.91
N SER A 23 -21.78 -14.64 1.78
CA SER A 23 -21.36 -15.24 0.51
C SER A 23 -22.49 -15.33 -0.52
N GLY A 24 -22.13 -15.36 -1.80
CA GLY A 24 -23.07 -15.44 -2.92
C GLY A 24 -23.94 -14.19 -3.12
N LYS A 25 -23.51 -13.04 -2.57
CA LYS A 25 -24.18 -11.74 -2.71
C LYS A 25 -23.20 -10.66 -3.18
N ASN A 26 -23.72 -9.74 -3.98
CA ASN A 26 -23.07 -8.48 -4.36
C ASN A 26 -23.79 -7.34 -3.64
N PHE A 27 -23.05 -6.45 -2.98
CA PHE A 27 -23.57 -5.28 -2.29
C PHE A 27 -23.02 -4.01 -2.93
N LEU A 28 -23.88 -3.29 -3.67
CA LEU A 28 -23.57 -1.92 -4.10
C LEU A 28 -23.49 -1.03 -2.85
N LEU A 29 -22.33 -0.41 -2.64
CA LEU A 29 -22.06 0.41 -1.45
C LEU A 29 -21.58 1.79 -1.87
N SER A 30 -22.41 2.82 -1.67
CA SER A 30 -21.94 4.22 -1.71
C SER A 30 -20.97 4.50 -0.56
N PRO A 31 -20.06 5.49 -0.67
CA PRO A 31 -19.02 5.73 0.32
C PRO A 31 -19.52 5.89 1.76
N VAL A 32 -18.79 5.28 2.70
CA VAL A 32 -19.21 5.07 4.08
C VAL A 32 -18.04 5.15 5.07
N THR A 33 -18.25 5.83 6.19
CA THR A 33 -17.37 5.74 7.36
C THR A 33 -17.98 4.85 8.44
N PHE A 34 -17.22 3.86 8.88
CA PHE A 34 -17.42 3.04 10.06
C PHE A 34 -16.60 3.67 11.20
N LYS A 35 -17.28 4.40 12.08
CA LYS A 35 -16.66 5.20 13.14
C LYS A 35 -16.70 4.50 14.49
N GLY A 36 -15.59 4.55 15.22
CA GLY A 36 -15.48 4.28 16.65
C GLY A 36 -15.32 5.56 17.51
N PRO A 37 -14.90 5.45 18.78
CA PRO A 37 -14.57 4.20 19.48
C PRO A 37 -15.79 3.30 19.67
N CYS A 38 -15.55 2.01 19.87
CA CYS A 38 -16.59 1.00 20.09
C CYS A 38 -16.54 0.46 21.52
N MET A 39 -17.66 -0.09 22.00
CA MET A 39 -17.77 -0.66 23.35
C MET A 39 -17.07 -2.03 23.46
N SER A 40 -17.08 -2.82 22.39
CA SER A 40 -16.36 -4.11 22.34
C SER A 40 -14.85 -3.88 22.18
N PRO A 41 -13.99 -4.60 22.92
CA PRO A 41 -12.54 -4.51 22.78
C PRO A 41 -11.98 -5.18 21.52
N LYS A 42 -12.81 -5.97 20.80
CA LYS A 42 -12.54 -6.50 19.46
C LYS A 42 -13.83 -6.63 18.66
N ILE A 43 -13.83 -6.20 17.40
CA ILE A 43 -14.90 -6.42 16.42
C ILE A 43 -14.38 -7.28 15.27
N VAL A 44 -15.21 -8.19 14.75
CA VAL A 44 -14.93 -8.93 13.51
C VAL A 44 -15.87 -8.48 12.39
N VAL A 45 -15.32 -8.32 11.19
CA VAL A 45 -16.07 -8.08 9.95
C VAL A 45 -15.72 -9.20 8.97
N GLU A 46 -16.70 -10.05 8.65
CA GLU A 46 -16.50 -11.20 7.75
C GLU A 46 -16.91 -10.86 6.32
N VAL A 47 -15.94 -10.63 5.45
CA VAL A 47 -16.14 -10.32 4.03
C VAL A 47 -16.20 -11.64 3.24
N LEU A 48 -17.37 -12.28 3.23
CA LEU A 48 -17.61 -13.55 2.53
C LEU A 48 -18.23 -13.34 1.14
N GLY A 49 -19.01 -12.28 0.98
CA GLY A 49 -19.57 -11.81 -0.30
C GLY A 49 -18.75 -10.70 -0.95
N ASN A 50 -19.33 -10.05 -1.97
CA ASN A 50 -18.70 -8.97 -2.71
C ASN A 50 -19.30 -7.62 -2.31
N ILE A 51 -18.42 -6.64 -2.09
CA ILE A 51 -18.75 -5.22 -1.92
C ILE A 51 -18.28 -4.50 -3.19
N VAL A 52 -19.17 -3.75 -3.83
CA VAL A 52 -18.94 -3.15 -5.14
C VAL A 52 -19.26 -1.65 -5.06
N ALA A 53 -18.36 -0.81 -5.57
CA ALA A 53 -18.55 0.63 -5.61
C ALA A 53 -19.52 1.04 -6.73
N PRO A 54 -20.07 2.27 -6.74
CA PRO A 54 -20.79 2.77 -7.89
C PRO A 54 -19.87 2.92 -9.12
N ASP A 55 -20.33 2.51 -10.29
CA ASP A 55 -19.65 2.65 -11.57
C ASP A 55 -19.65 4.10 -12.09
N GLN A 56 -20.66 4.88 -11.73
CA GLN A 56 -20.79 6.29 -12.08
C GLN A 56 -20.34 7.21 -10.93
N ILE A 57 -19.42 8.14 -11.21
CA ILE A 57 -18.84 9.06 -10.22
C ILE A 57 -19.91 9.89 -9.50
N SER A 58 -20.96 10.32 -10.20
CA SER A 58 -22.11 11.03 -9.61
C SER A 58 -22.84 10.22 -8.54
N ALA A 59 -22.87 8.89 -8.64
CA ALA A 59 -23.50 8.00 -7.66
C ALA A 59 -22.65 7.76 -6.39
N TRP A 60 -21.42 8.27 -6.35
CA TRP A 60 -20.64 8.38 -5.10
C TRP A 60 -21.14 9.53 -4.21
N GLY A 61 -21.83 10.51 -4.79
CA GLY A 61 -22.53 11.59 -4.08
C GLY A 61 -21.65 12.78 -3.68
N ASN A 62 -22.25 13.97 -3.72
CA ASN A 62 -21.56 15.26 -3.52
C ASN A 62 -21.01 15.43 -2.10
N GLY A 63 -19.84 16.06 -2.00
CA GLY A 63 -19.18 16.46 -0.73
C GLY A 63 -17.73 16.02 -0.66
N VAL A 64 -16.95 16.64 0.24
CA VAL A 64 -15.55 16.25 0.47
C VAL A 64 -15.52 14.90 1.17
N LYS A 65 -15.14 13.87 0.44
CA LYS A 65 -14.91 12.51 0.93
C LYS A 65 -13.43 12.20 0.83
N HIS A 66 -12.92 11.37 1.74
CA HIS A 66 -11.48 11.05 1.84
C HIS A 66 -11.15 9.58 1.49
N SER A 67 -12.18 8.75 1.27
CA SER A 67 -12.07 7.37 0.77
C SER A 67 -13.48 6.84 0.45
N TRP A 68 -13.54 5.63 -0.12
CA TRP A 68 -14.77 4.86 -0.33
C TRP A 68 -15.24 4.19 0.96
N ILE A 69 -14.42 3.30 1.53
CA ILE A 69 -14.70 2.60 2.79
C ILE A 69 -13.67 3.06 3.83
N ASP A 70 -14.13 3.75 4.88
CA ASP A 70 -13.30 4.35 5.91
C ASP A 70 -13.58 3.71 7.28
N PHE A 71 -12.59 3.12 7.92
CA PHE A 71 -12.63 2.68 9.32
C PHE A 71 -11.87 3.72 10.15
N TYR A 72 -12.59 4.46 10.99
CA TYR A 72 -12.07 5.64 11.69
C TYR A 72 -12.14 5.49 13.22
N HIS A 73 -11.01 5.68 13.90
CA HIS A 73 -10.90 5.74 15.37
C HIS A 73 -11.41 4.46 16.06
N ILE A 74 -10.99 3.29 15.56
CA ILE A 74 -11.34 1.96 16.09
C ILE A 74 -10.12 1.31 16.73
N ASN A 75 -10.34 0.57 17.83
CA ASN A 75 -9.30 -0.19 18.51
C ASN A 75 -9.74 -1.64 18.64
N GLY A 76 -8.98 -2.59 18.08
CA GLY A 76 -9.36 -4.01 18.00
C GLY A 76 -10.34 -4.28 16.87
N LEU A 77 -9.84 -4.45 15.64
CA LEU A 77 -10.65 -4.76 14.46
C LEU A 77 -10.02 -5.91 13.66
N THR A 78 -10.77 -6.96 13.36
CA THR A 78 -10.39 -7.95 12.35
C THR A 78 -11.36 -7.85 11.17
N VAL A 79 -10.85 -7.62 9.96
CA VAL A 79 -11.64 -7.68 8.71
C VAL A 79 -11.08 -8.81 7.85
N HIS A 80 -11.86 -9.87 7.63
CA HIS A 80 -11.35 -11.03 6.90
C HIS A 80 -12.36 -11.76 6.04
N GLY A 81 -11.88 -12.46 5.02
CA GLY A 81 -12.66 -13.45 4.26
C GLY A 81 -12.28 -13.49 2.78
N PRO A 82 -12.76 -14.49 2.02
CA PRO A 82 -12.39 -14.70 0.62
C PRO A 82 -13.10 -13.77 -0.39
N GLY A 83 -13.94 -12.86 0.13
CA GLY A 83 -14.78 -11.94 -0.63
C GLY A 83 -14.02 -10.82 -1.34
N LEU A 84 -14.77 -10.03 -2.10
CA LEU A 84 -14.26 -9.03 -3.03
C LEU A 84 -14.59 -7.61 -2.59
N ILE A 85 -13.62 -6.72 -2.69
CA ILE A 85 -13.76 -5.26 -2.65
C ILE A 85 -13.47 -4.75 -4.07
N ASP A 86 -14.51 -4.43 -4.85
CA ASP A 86 -14.37 -3.91 -6.23
C ASP A 86 -14.65 -2.40 -6.27
N GLY A 87 -13.61 -1.62 -6.54
CA GLY A 87 -13.69 -0.16 -6.58
C GLY A 87 -14.25 0.44 -7.88
N GLN A 88 -14.51 -0.37 -8.91
CA GLN A 88 -14.99 0.06 -10.24
C GLN A 88 -14.24 1.26 -10.85
N GLY A 89 -12.93 1.33 -10.63
CA GLY A 89 -12.06 2.48 -10.90
C GLY A 89 -11.95 2.93 -12.36
N LEU A 90 -12.41 2.16 -13.34
CA LEU A 90 -12.28 2.48 -14.77
C LEU A 90 -12.84 3.87 -15.14
N THR A 91 -14.01 4.22 -14.60
CA THR A 91 -14.65 5.53 -14.83
C THR A 91 -13.80 6.68 -14.25
N TRP A 92 -13.09 6.42 -13.16
CA TRP A 92 -12.19 7.39 -12.51
C TRP A 92 -10.84 7.53 -13.23
N TRP A 93 -10.28 6.43 -13.73
CA TRP A 93 -8.99 6.45 -14.44
C TRP A 93 -9.06 7.18 -15.78
N ASN A 94 -10.22 7.13 -16.43
CA ASN A 94 -10.51 7.84 -17.69
C ASN A 94 -10.66 9.37 -17.52
N GLN A 95 -10.66 9.90 -16.29
CA GLN A 95 -10.74 11.35 -16.02
C GLN A 95 -9.38 11.94 -15.61
N SER A 96 -9.16 13.19 -16.03
CA SER A 96 -7.94 13.98 -15.77
C SER A 96 -7.73 14.36 -14.30
N HIS A 97 -8.78 14.37 -13.48
CA HIS A 97 -8.78 14.88 -12.12
C HIS A 97 -8.31 13.81 -11.13
N VAL A 98 -7.00 13.54 -11.11
CA VAL A 98 -6.38 12.52 -10.24
C VAL A 98 -6.62 12.81 -8.75
N ASP A 99 -6.61 14.08 -8.36
CA ASP A 99 -6.75 14.50 -6.95
C ASP A 99 -8.14 14.21 -6.36
N GLU A 100 -9.17 14.14 -7.20
CA GLU A 100 -10.55 13.84 -6.81
C GLU A 100 -10.81 12.33 -6.61
N ARG A 101 -9.87 11.47 -7.05
CA ARG A 101 -9.99 10.01 -6.92
C ARG A 101 -9.85 9.56 -5.47
N LEU A 102 -10.71 8.64 -5.05
CA LEU A 102 -10.81 8.21 -3.66
C LEU A 102 -10.10 6.86 -3.39
N PRO A 103 -9.36 6.71 -2.27
CA PRO A 103 -8.88 5.42 -1.79
C PRO A 103 -10.02 4.42 -1.60
N ALA A 104 -9.88 3.15 -2.01
CA ALA A 104 -10.96 2.16 -1.88
C ALA A 104 -11.22 1.71 -0.44
N PHE A 105 -10.17 1.51 0.36
CA PHE A 105 -10.26 1.07 1.75
C PHE A 105 -9.29 1.87 2.60
N LYS A 106 -9.74 2.40 3.75
CA LYS A 106 -8.92 3.24 4.63
C LYS A 106 -9.06 2.83 6.09
N LEU A 107 -7.93 2.72 6.76
CA LEU A 107 -7.79 2.73 8.21
C LEU A 107 -7.26 4.11 8.62
N ASP A 108 -7.95 4.78 9.52
CA ASP A 108 -7.53 6.09 10.03
C ASP A 108 -7.65 6.16 11.55
N SER A 109 -6.56 6.54 12.21
CA SER A 109 -6.50 6.68 13.66
C SER A 109 -6.89 5.39 14.40
N CYS A 110 -6.64 4.23 13.78
CA CYS A 110 -7.02 2.91 14.26
C CYS A 110 -5.84 2.19 14.91
N SER A 111 -6.14 1.24 15.81
CA SER A 111 -5.10 0.41 16.42
C SER A 111 -5.53 -1.05 16.63
N ARG A 112 -4.55 -1.96 16.67
CA ARG A 112 -4.75 -3.41 16.78
C ARG A 112 -5.70 -3.94 15.70
N VAL A 113 -5.30 -3.77 14.44
CA VAL A 113 -6.11 -4.14 13.26
C VAL A 113 -5.49 -5.31 12.50
N GLU A 114 -6.33 -6.27 12.12
CA GLU A 114 -5.98 -7.41 11.28
C GLU A 114 -6.82 -7.36 9.98
N LEU A 115 -6.18 -7.31 8.81
CA LEU A 115 -6.84 -7.43 7.51
C LEU A 115 -6.36 -8.73 6.83
N SER A 116 -7.25 -9.69 6.53
CA SER A 116 -6.77 -10.96 5.96
C SER A 116 -7.65 -11.65 4.91
N ARG A 117 -6.99 -12.32 3.95
CA ARG A 117 -7.57 -13.23 2.93
C ARG A 117 -8.47 -12.60 1.85
N MET A 118 -8.69 -11.28 1.90
CA MET A 118 -9.57 -10.53 1.00
C MET A 118 -8.97 -10.30 -0.40
N LYS A 119 -9.86 -10.06 -1.37
CA LYS A 119 -9.50 -9.59 -2.72
C LYS A 119 -9.89 -8.12 -2.87
N HIS A 120 -8.97 -7.28 -3.31
CA HIS A 120 -9.24 -5.88 -3.65
C HIS A 120 -8.95 -5.68 -5.15
N ILE A 121 -9.91 -5.16 -5.91
CA ILE A 121 -9.71 -4.91 -7.34
C ILE A 121 -10.14 -3.51 -7.75
N ASN A 122 -9.51 -3.01 -8.81
CA ASN A 122 -9.92 -1.81 -9.54
C ASN A 122 -10.22 -0.59 -8.64
N SER A 123 -9.37 -0.27 -7.67
CA SER A 123 -9.57 0.94 -6.86
C SER A 123 -9.47 2.23 -7.71
N PRO A 124 -10.28 3.27 -7.45
CA PRO A 124 -10.16 4.56 -8.13
C PRO A 124 -8.78 5.22 -7.94
N ARG A 125 -8.28 5.18 -6.70
CA ARG A 125 -6.92 5.57 -6.29
C ARG A 125 -6.27 4.37 -5.59
N ASN A 126 -5.57 4.56 -4.49
CA ASN A 126 -4.92 3.48 -3.75
C ASN A 126 -5.93 2.50 -3.11
N HIS A 127 -5.61 1.21 -3.10
CA HIS A 127 -6.54 0.14 -2.70
C HIS A 127 -6.72 0.06 -1.20
N ILE A 128 -5.63 0.18 -0.44
CA ILE A 128 -5.63 0.27 1.02
C ILE A 128 -4.87 1.54 1.44
N SER A 129 -5.38 2.25 2.44
CA SER A 129 -4.74 3.39 3.09
C SER A 129 -4.67 3.16 4.59
N ILE A 130 -3.54 3.51 5.21
CA ILE A 130 -3.26 3.39 6.63
C ILE A 130 -2.70 4.74 7.09
N HIS A 131 -3.52 5.49 7.83
CA HIS A 131 -3.16 6.82 8.33
C HIS A 131 -3.22 6.87 9.86
N ASN A 132 -2.19 7.39 10.52
CA ASN A 132 -2.19 7.63 11.96
C ASN A 132 -2.49 6.36 12.81
N CYS A 133 -2.09 5.18 12.32
CA CYS A 133 -2.46 3.88 12.90
C CYS A 133 -1.32 3.19 13.65
N SER A 134 -1.64 2.24 14.53
CA SER A 134 -0.63 1.42 15.22
C SER A 134 -1.01 -0.05 15.42
N ASP A 135 -0.04 -0.96 15.37
CA ASP A 135 -0.24 -2.41 15.49
C ASP A 135 -1.24 -2.93 14.43
N ILE A 136 -0.79 -2.96 13.17
CA ILE A 136 -1.61 -3.33 12.01
C ILE A 136 -0.97 -4.52 11.30
N ILE A 137 -1.73 -5.60 11.10
CA ILE A 137 -1.29 -6.81 10.40
C ILE A 137 -2.14 -7.00 9.15
N ILE A 138 -1.50 -7.15 8.00
CA ILE A 138 -2.14 -7.44 6.71
C ILE A 138 -1.57 -8.76 6.18
N SER A 139 -2.41 -9.76 5.94
CA SER A 139 -1.97 -11.11 5.54
C SER A 139 -2.84 -11.77 4.47
N ASN A 140 -2.21 -12.48 3.53
CA ASN A 140 -2.89 -13.23 2.47
C ASN A 140 -3.89 -12.42 1.60
N ILE A 141 -3.68 -11.10 1.45
CA ILE A 141 -4.51 -10.28 0.58
C ILE A 141 -4.05 -10.41 -0.89
N ASN A 142 -5.01 -10.32 -1.80
CA ASN A 142 -4.77 -10.26 -3.25
C ASN A 142 -5.31 -8.93 -3.80
N ILE A 143 -4.43 -8.04 -4.25
CA ILE A 143 -4.77 -6.73 -4.83
C ILE A 143 -4.50 -6.76 -6.34
N THR A 144 -5.49 -6.46 -7.19
CA THR A 144 -5.29 -6.39 -8.66
C THR A 144 -5.97 -5.19 -9.34
N ALA A 145 -5.18 -4.39 -10.05
CA ALA A 145 -5.65 -3.41 -11.03
C ALA A 145 -4.77 -3.43 -12.31
N PRO A 146 -5.25 -2.94 -13.46
CA PRO A 146 -4.50 -2.96 -14.72
C PRO A 146 -3.17 -2.20 -14.63
N GLY A 147 -2.13 -2.66 -15.34
CA GLY A 147 -0.82 -2.00 -15.35
C GLY A 147 -0.80 -0.55 -15.90
N SER A 148 -1.92 -0.08 -16.46
CA SER A 148 -2.14 1.27 -16.97
C SER A 148 -3.02 2.15 -16.06
N SER A 149 -3.49 1.65 -14.90
CA SER A 149 -4.31 2.44 -13.98
C SER A 149 -3.43 3.30 -13.06
N HIS A 150 -3.08 4.51 -13.51
CA HIS A 150 -2.23 5.44 -12.78
C HIS A 150 -2.75 5.76 -11.36
N ASN A 151 -1.84 5.85 -10.38
CA ASN A 151 -2.14 6.15 -8.97
C ASN A 151 -3.06 5.12 -8.27
N THR A 152 -3.07 3.87 -8.73
CA THR A 152 -3.82 2.75 -8.11
C THR A 152 -3.03 1.99 -7.04
N ASP A 153 -2.27 2.74 -6.26
CA ASP A 153 -1.30 2.28 -5.28
C ASP A 153 -1.84 1.14 -4.37
N GLY A 154 -1.04 0.11 -4.06
CA GLY A 154 -1.53 -1.08 -3.35
C GLY A 154 -1.91 -0.82 -1.89
N ILE A 155 -0.91 -0.48 -1.06
CA ILE A 155 -1.09 -0.20 0.38
C ILE A 155 -0.32 1.06 0.77
N ASP A 156 -1.01 2.16 1.02
CA ASP A 156 -0.42 3.43 1.43
C ASP A 156 -0.31 3.50 2.95
N ILE A 157 0.89 3.57 3.50
CA ILE A 157 1.17 3.69 4.93
C ILE A 157 1.68 5.10 5.21
N SER A 158 1.17 5.76 6.26
CA SER A 158 1.52 7.13 6.64
C SER A 158 1.29 7.41 8.12
N ARG A 159 2.19 8.15 8.77
CA ARG A 159 2.11 8.50 10.21
C ARG A 159 1.84 7.31 11.15
N SER A 160 2.30 6.11 10.80
CA SER A 160 1.85 4.86 11.43
C SER A 160 3.02 4.03 11.99
N THR A 161 2.77 3.14 12.95
CA THR A 161 3.85 2.35 13.57
C THR A 161 3.47 0.91 13.88
N TYR A 162 4.44 0.00 13.88
CA TYR A 162 4.24 -1.45 14.02
C TYR A 162 3.27 -2.01 12.95
N ILE A 163 3.68 -1.92 11.69
CA ILE A 163 2.86 -2.31 10.54
C ILE A 163 3.48 -3.54 9.87
N ARG A 164 2.78 -4.68 9.85
CA ARG A 164 3.23 -5.90 9.18
C ARG A 164 2.40 -6.17 7.94
N VAL A 165 3.05 -6.36 6.78
CA VAL A 165 2.40 -6.84 5.55
C VAL A 165 3.06 -8.14 5.13
N GLN A 166 2.28 -9.21 5.03
CA GLN A 166 2.81 -10.55 4.78
C GLN A 166 2.00 -11.40 3.78
N ASP A 167 2.67 -12.36 3.16
CA ASP A 167 2.08 -13.49 2.43
C ASP A 167 1.04 -13.12 1.35
N SER A 168 1.23 -11.97 0.69
CA SER A 168 0.23 -11.29 -0.13
C SER A 168 0.68 -11.05 -1.57
N PHE A 169 -0.27 -10.93 -2.51
CA PHE A 169 -0.03 -10.56 -3.90
C PHE A 169 -0.61 -9.17 -4.19
N ILE A 170 0.16 -8.30 -4.85
CA ILE A 170 -0.26 -6.93 -5.17
C ILE A 170 0.23 -6.57 -6.58
N GLY A 171 -0.70 -6.43 -7.52
CA GLY A 171 -0.42 -6.02 -8.89
C GLY A 171 -1.29 -4.85 -9.31
N THR A 172 -0.70 -3.68 -9.58
CA THR A 172 -1.45 -2.43 -9.83
C THR A 172 -0.92 -1.71 -11.07
N GLY A 173 -1.48 -0.54 -11.38
CA GLY A 173 -0.88 0.40 -12.34
C GLY A 173 0.20 1.29 -11.72
N ASP A 174 0.52 1.13 -10.43
CA ASP A 174 1.42 2.04 -9.72
C ASP A 174 2.15 1.40 -8.51
N ASP A 175 1.76 1.69 -7.27
CA ASP A 175 2.42 1.16 -6.06
C ASP A 175 2.10 -0.31 -5.74
N CYS A 176 3.02 -0.97 -5.03
CA CYS A 176 2.73 -2.17 -4.25
C CYS A 176 2.46 -1.82 -2.77
N ILE A 177 3.40 -1.14 -2.11
CA ILE A 177 3.32 -0.70 -0.71
C ILE A 177 4.10 0.62 -0.56
N ALA A 178 3.41 1.66 -0.09
CA ALA A 178 3.90 3.01 0.17
C ALA A 178 4.24 3.23 1.66
N ILE A 179 5.41 3.77 1.97
CA ILE A 179 5.84 4.18 3.31
C ILE A 179 6.10 5.69 3.34
N ASN A 180 5.08 6.46 3.72
CA ASN A 180 5.14 7.93 3.81
C ASN A 180 5.72 8.42 5.14
N GLY A 181 5.99 9.73 5.21
CA GLY A 181 6.52 10.41 6.39
C GLY A 181 5.78 10.14 7.70
N GLY A 182 6.57 10.07 8.77
CA GLY A 182 6.11 9.81 10.14
C GLY A 182 5.84 8.33 10.43
N THR A 183 6.37 7.41 9.62
CA THR A 183 6.10 5.97 9.71
C THR A 183 7.33 5.22 10.23
N SER A 184 7.14 4.28 11.15
CA SER A 184 8.23 3.50 11.76
C SER A 184 7.85 2.04 11.99
N SER A 185 8.84 1.18 12.22
CA SER A 185 8.60 -0.24 12.57
C SER A 185 7.69 -0.97 11.57
N VAL A 186 7.90 -0.72 10.27
CA VAL A 186 7.23 -1.46 9.19
C VAL A 186 7.99 -2.76 8.94
N GLU A 187 7.28 -3.87 8.74
CA GLU A 187 7.82 -5.18 8.36
C GLU A 187 7.04 -5.74 7.16
N ILE A 188 7.67 -5.78 5.99
CA ILE A 188 7.09 -6.37 4.78
C ILE A 188 7.79 -7.70 4.52
N THR A 189 7.07 -8.83 4.44
CA THR A 189 7.65 -10.17 4.21
C THR A 189 6.80 -10.99 3.24
N ASN A 190 7.40 -11.88 2.45
CA ASN A 190 6.67 -12.75 1.50
C ASN A 190 5.59 -12.03 0.65
N VAL A 191 5.86 -10.81 0.19
CA VAL A 191 4.97 -10.09 -0.75
C VAL A 191 5.45 -10.31 -2.18
N ALA A 192 4.50 -10.59 -3.08
CA ALA A 192 4.72 -10.63 -4.52
C ALA A 192 4.11 -9.37 -5.17
N CYS A 193 4.94 -8.54 -5.78
CA CYS A 193 4.52 -7.30 -6.45
C CYS A 193 4.57 -7.46 -7.98
N GLY A 194 3.62 -6.92 -8.73
CA GLY A 194 3.66 -6.85 -10.20
C GLY A 194 2.34 -7.26 -10.89
N PRO A 195 1.74 -6.43 -11.76
CA PRO A 195 2.24 -5.17 -12.32
C PRO A 195 2.39 -4.04 -11.29
N GLY A 196 2.92 -2.90 -11.73
CA GLY A 196 3.32 -1.80 -10.86
C GLY A 196 4.84 -1.78 -10.64
N HIS A 197 5.27 -0.97 -9.69
CA HIS A 197 6.58 -0.30 -9.75
C HIS A 197 7.67 -0.79 -8.75
N GLY A 198 7.43 -1.71 -7.77
CA GLY A 198 8.40 -2.15 -6.70
C GLY A 198 7.85 -2.30 -5.24
N ILE A 199 8.55 -1.84 -4.17
CA ILE A 199 8.07 -1.42 -2.79
C ILE A 199 8.64 0.00 -2.41
N ARG A 200 7.88 1.03 -1.94
CA ARG A 200 8.35 2.46 -1.76
C ARG A 200 8.42 3.05 -0.34
N ASN A 201 9.33 4.04 -0.19
CA ASN A 201 9.23 5.21 0.74
C ASN A 201 8.93 6.49 -0.10
N LEU A 202 8.70 7.75 0.38
CA LEU A 202 7.98 8.76 -0.48
C LEU A 202 8.39 10.29 -0.73
N PHE A 203 8.91 10.65 -1.96
CA PHE A 203 8.72 11.82 -2.94
C PHE A 203 8.93 11.50 -4.50
N GLU A 204 8.11 11.93 -5.49
CA GLU A 204 7.92 11.31 -6.88
C GLU A 204 9.13 11.29 -7.86
N HIS A 205 9.26 10.48 -8.96
CA HIS A 205 8.32 10.12 -10.06
C HIS A 205 8.77 8.89 -10.97
N HIS A 206 8.06 8.64 -12.11
CA HIS A 206 8.32 7.82 -13.34
C HIS A 206 7.94 6.31 -13.43
N GLU A 207 7.48 5.90 -14.62
CA GLU A 207 7.01 4.54 -15.03
C GLU A 207 8.06 3.42 -14.90
N THR A 208 7.61 2.18 -14.62
CA THR A 208 7.93 0.91 -15.36
C THR A 208 7.55 -0.40 -14.60
N CYS A 209 7.04 -1.40 -15.33
CA CYS A 209 6.37 -2.59 -14.77
C CYS A 209 7.22 -3.89 -14.80
N SER A 210 7.19 -4.65 -13.68
CA SER A 210 7.95 -5.91 -13.51
C SER A 210 7.49 -6.71 -12.28
N LYS A 211 7.84 -8.01 -12.20
CA LYS A 211 7.47 -8.87 -11.06
C LYS A 211 8.59 -8.91 -10.01
N MET A 212 8.21 -8.85 -8.72
CA MET A 212 9.08 -9.11 -7.58
C MET A 212 8.56 -10.27 -6.76
N ASN A 213 9.47 -11.11 -6.26
CA ASN A 213 9.15 -12.11 -5.25
C ASN A 213 9.98 -11.82 -3.99
N GLN A 214 9.32 -11.42 -2.89
CA GLN A 214 9.89 -11.41 -1.52
C GLN A 214 11.05 -10.39 -1.35
N TYR A 215 11.71 -10.19 -0.20
CA TYR A 215 11.52 -10.79 1.12
C TYR A 215 11.31 -9.75 2.25
N LYS A 216 12.24 -9.53 3.20
CA LYS A 216 12.05 -8.69 4.40
C LYS A 216 12.47 -7.24 4.16
N VAL A 217 11.53 -6.29 4.29
CA VAL A 217 11.81 -4.86 4.47
C VAL A 217 11.55 -4.46 5.92
N VAL A 218 12.54 -3.83 6.56
CA VAL A 218 12.38 -3.07 7.82
C VAL A 218 12.74 -1.62 7.53
N SER A 219 12.03 -0.64 8.10
CA SER A 219 12.30 0.79 7.84
C SER A 219 11.80 1.76 8.93
N GLU A 220 12.57 2.83 9.17
CA GLU A 220 12.14 4.07 9.84
C GLU A 220 12.17 5.27 8.87
N ALA A 221 11.06 6.00 8.74
CA ALA A 221 10.92 7.14 7.83
C ALA A 221 10.16 8.32 8.48
N TRP A 222 10.87 9.39 8.85
CA TRP A 222 10.31 10.52 9.61
C TRP A 222 10.50 11.85 8.89
N GLU A 223 9.41 12.61 8.71
CA GLU A 223 9.34 13.67 7.69
C GLU A 223 8.12 14.61 7.87
N ARG A 224 8.14 15.76 7.18
CA ARG A 224 7.03 16.72 7.03
C ARG A 224 6.76 17.09 5.52
N LYS A 225 6.17 16.19 4.70
CA LYS A 225 5.57 16.29 3.30
C LYS A 225 6.46 16.12 1.99
N GLU A 226 6.23 15.30 0.90
CA GLU A 226 5.32 14.14 0.50
C GLU A 226 5.77 13.28 -0.78
N LEU A 227 5.37 11.99 -0.89
CA LEU A 227 4.96 11.12 -2.08
C LEU A 227 5.94 10.54 -3.20
N LEU A 228 6.71 9.40 -3.08
CA LEU A 228 7.70 8.75 -4.06
C LEU A 228 7.15 7.49 -4.77
N LYS A 229 7.99 6.95 -5.69
CA LYS A 229 7.97 5.61 -6.28
C LYS A 229 9.15 4.68 -5.81
N LEU A 230 9.29 3.42 -6.29
CA LEU A 230 9.69 2.23 -5.47
C LEU A 230 11.09 1.61 -5.68
N SER A 231 11.54 0.84 -4.66
CA SER A 231 12.89 0.27 -4.40
C SER A 231 14.00 1.31 -4.39
N LYS A 232 13.54 2.54 -4.16
CA LYS A 232 14.16 3.80 -4.46
C LYS A 232 13.85 4.71 -3.28
N ILE A 233 14.87 5.41 -2.81
CA ILE A 233 14.72 6.58 -1.95
C ILE A 233 15.08 7.78 -2.85
N TYR A 234 14.46 8.95 -2.65
CA TYR A 234 14.59 10.18 -3.45
C TYR A 234 13.72 11.29 -2.83
N THR A 235 14.09 12.57 -2.98
CA THR A 235 13.24 13.73 -2.62
C THR A 235 12.83 14.54 -3.85
N SER A 236 11.62 15.10 -3.82
CA SER A 236 11.22 16.18 -4.71
C SER A 236 12.21 17.34 -4.58
N LYS A 237 12.50 18.00 -5.69
CA LYS A 237 13.61 18.96 -5.83
C LYS A 237 13.42 20.31 -5.10
N ILE A 238 12.41 20.43 -4.23
CA ILE A 238 11.94 21.71 -3.69
C ILE A 238 11.63 21.60 -2.19
N GLY A 239 12.54 22.13 -1.35
CA GLY A 239 12.24 22.66 -0.01
C GLY A 239 11.89 21.70 1.13
N GLY A 240 11.86 20.38 0.92
CA GLY A 240 11.56 19.39 1.98
C GLY A 240 12.72 19.09 2.94
N SER A 241 12.42 18.57 4.12
CA SER A 241 13.40 18.01 5.07
C SER A 241 12.84 16.82 5.87
N GLY A 242 13.68 15.82 6.11
CA GLY A 242 13.32 14.54 6.73
C GLY A 242 14.40 13.48 6.47
N TYR A 243 14.28 12.31 7.11
CA TYR A 243 15.26 11.22 6.99
C TYR A 243 14.60 9.86 6.75
N ALA A 244 15.34 8.98 6.08
CA ALA A 244 15.01 7.57 5.89
C ALA A 244 16.19 6.72 6.36
N ARG A 245 15.98 5.90 7.41
CA ARG A 245 17.09 5.18 8.07
C ARG A 245 16.75 3.79 8.59
N HIS A 246 17.79 3.06 9.01
CA HIS A 246 17.71 1.68 9.52
C HIS A 246 16.98 0.76 8.53
N ILE A 247 17.13 1.01 7.22
CA ILE A 247 16.35 0.32 6.19
C ILE A 247 17.09 -0.93 5.73
N THR A 248 16.52 -2.11 5.99
CA THR A 248 17.04 -3.37 5.44
C THR A 248 16.17 -3.83 4.28
N PHE A 249 16.78 -4.11 3.14
CA PHE A 249 16.19 -4.82 2.00
C PHE A 249 16.90 -6.18 1.88
N ASP A 250 16.23 -7.27 2.23
CA ASP A 250 16.83 -8.61 2.21
C ASP A 250 16.11 -9.61 1.28
N GLN A 251 16.90 -10.48 0.62
CA GLN A 251 16.46 -11.64 -0.16
C GLN A 251 15.51 -11.31 -1.32
N ILE A 252 15.60 -10.10 -1.88
CA ILE A 252 14.69 -9.63 -2.93
C ILE A 252 15.02 -10.24 -4.29
N LYS A 253 14.02 -10.87 -4.92
CA LYS A 253 14.11 -11.34 -6.31
C LYS A 253 13.41 -10.40 -7.28
N PHE A 254 14.18 -9.75 -8.15
CA PHE A 254 13.71 -8.93 -9.26
C PHE A 254 13.53 -9.75 -10.55
N VAL A 255 12.42 -9.57 -11.27
CA VAL A 255 12.19 -10.20 -12.59
C VAL A 255 11.86 -9.13 -13.62
N GLU A 256 12.84 -8.88 -14.49
CA GLU A 256 12.79 -7.91 -15.61
C GLU A 256 12.59 -6.43 -15.19
N VAL A 257 13.25 -5.98 -14.11
CA VAL A 257 13.02 -4.67 -13.48
C VAL A 257 13.83 -3.52 -14.12
N TYR A 258 13.28 -2.31 -14.13
CA TYR A 258 13.95 -1.09 -14.57
C TYR A 258 14.45 -0.25 -13.38
N ASN A 259 15.75 0.08 -13.38
CA ASN A 259 16.43 0.78 -12.27
C ASN A 259 16.18 0.15 -10.87
N PRO A 260 16.53 -1.13 -10.64
CA PRO A 260 16.25 -1.85 -9.39
C PRO A 260 16.59 -1.17 -8.04
N ILE A 261 17.57 -0.27 -7.96
CA ILE A 261 17.96 0.44 -6.72
C ILE A 261 18.27 1.93 -7.00
N THR A 262 17.69 2.87 -6.24
CA THR A 262 18.16 4.28 -6.16
C THR A 262 18.10 4.88 -4.75
N SER A 263 18.79 6.01 -4.55
CA SER A 263 18.68 6.92 -3.40
C SER A 263 18.67 8.38 -3.87
N ALA A 264 18.10 9.33 -3.12
CA ALA A 264 18.32 10.78 -3.25
C ALA A 264 17.71 11.58 -2.06
N VAL A 265 17.99 11.18 -0.82
CA VAL A 265 17.59 11.87 0.44
C VAL A 265 18.78 11.79 1.40
N GLU A 266 18.67 12.40 2.59
CA GLU A 266 19.41 11.92 3.75
C GLU A 266 19.02 10.46 4.02
N VAL A 267 19.90 9.55 3.58
CA VAL A 267 19.75 8.11 3.72
C VAL A 267 20.91 7.60 4.55
N ASN A 268 20.61 7.07 5.73
CA ASN A 268 21.58 6.56 6.68
C ASN A 268 21.25 5.10 7.05
N ASP A 269 22.27 4.28 7.30
CA ASP A 269 22.12 2.90 7.77
C ASP A 269 21.15 2.07 6.91
N VAL A 270 21.47 1.93 5.62
CA VAL A 270 20.65 1.19 4.64
C VAL A 270 21.40 0.02 4.05
N TYR A 271 20.82 -1.17 4.23
CA TYR A 271 21.43 -2.47 3.96
C TYR A 271 20.68 -3.18 2.83
N TYR A 272 21.34 -3.35 1.69
CA TYR A 272 20.86 -4.21 0.60
C TYR A 272 21.60 -5.55 0.67
N THR A 273 20.90 -6.62 1.02
CA THR A 273 21.48 -7.96 1.18
C THR A 273 20.76 -9.01 0.34
N ARG A 274 21.51 -9.92 -0.29
CA ARG A 274 20.96 -11.05 -1.07
C ARG A 274 19.94 -10.59 -2.13
N ILE A 275 20.33 -9.61 -2.93
CA ILE A 275 19.46 -9.04 -3.97
C ILE A 275 19.83 -9.68 -5.30
N TYR A 276 18.88 -10.35 -5.95
CA TYR A 276 19.15 -11.11 -7.18
C TYR A 276 18.07 -10.91 -8.24
N GLY A 277 18.41 -11.05 -9.52
CA GLY A 277 17.39 -11.00 -10.57
C GLY A 277 17.86 -10.55 -11.94
N THR A 278 16.90 -10.02 -12.71
CA THR A 278 17.14 -9.51 -14.07
C THR A 278 16.62 -8.08 -14.25
N SER A 279 17.34 -7.27 -15.03
CA SER A 279 16.97 -5.90 -15.37
C SER A 279 16.68 -5.71 -16.86
N LYS A 280 15.66 -4.91 -17.19
CA LYS A 280 15.36 -4.51 -18.58
C LYS A 280 16.29 -3.41 -19.12
N HIS A 281 16.97 -2.65 -18.27
CA HIS A 281 17.96 -1.67 -18.71
C HIS A 281 19.36 -2.28 -18.88
N ARG A 282 20.13 -1.77 -19.85
CA ARG A 282 21.53 -2.14 -20.09
C ARG A 282 22.56 -1.31 -19.29
N LYS A 283 22.11 -0.29 -18.56
CA LYS A 283 22.90 0.65 -17.74
C LYS A 283 22.09 1.03 -16.50
N ASN A 284 22.73 1.60 -15.48
CA ASN A 284 22.09 2.18 -14.29
C ASN A 284 21.19 1.19 -13.51
N VAL A 285 21.60 -0.08 -13.43
CA VAL A 285 20.92 -1.14 -12.65
C VAL A 285 20.87 -0.77 -11.16
N ILE A 286 21.92 -0.10 -10.67
CA ILE A 286 21.99 0.58 -9.37
C ILE A 286 22.34 2.04 -9.68
N ASN A 287 21.64 2.98 -9.05
CA ASN A 287 21.70 4.41 -9.38
C ASN A 287 21.41 5.26 -8.13
N LEU A 288 22.35 5.27 -7.19
CA LEU A 288 22.31 6.10 -5.99
C LEU A 288 22.62 7.57 -6.37
N LYS A 289 21.76 8.51 -5.99
CA LYS A 289 21.80 9.95 -6.35
C LYS A 289 21.55 10.85 -5.14
N CYS A 290 22.32 10.67 -4.08
CA CYS A 290 22.26 11.48 -2.85
C CYS A 290 22.19 12.99 -3.14
N ILE A 291 21.52 13.75 -2.27
CA ILE A 291 21.44 15.22 -2.40
C ILE A 291 22.86 15.79 -2.26
N GLN A 292 23.21 16.78 -3.09
CA GLN A 292 24.56 17.32 -3.13
C GLN A 292 24.99 17.94 -1.79
N ASP A 293 24.05 18.55 -1.06
CA ASP A 293 24.27 19.18 0.24
C ASP A 293 23.96 18.26 1.43
N VAL A 294 23.40 17.06 1.20
CA VAL A 294 23.03 16.10 2.25
C VAL A 294 23.40 14.67 1.81
N PRO A 295 24.60 14.16 2.17
CA PRO A 295 25.12 12.90 1.66
C PRO A 295 24.38 11.70 2.26
N CYS A 296 24.19 10.65 1.45
CA CYS A 296 23.85 9.34 2.03
C CYS A 296 25.08 8.78 2.78
N THR A 297 24.85 8.14 3.91
CA THR A 297 25.90 7.52 4.75
C THR A 297 25.56 6.06 5.05
N ASN A 298 26.57 5.24 5.31
CA ASN A 298 26.41 3.82 5.66
C ASN A 298 25.39 3.04 4.77
N ILE A 299 25.47 3.24 3.45
CA ILE A 299 24.79 2.35 2.50
C ILE A 299 25.66 1.13 2.28
N VAL A 300 25.18 -0.03 2.72
CA VAL A 300 25.88 -1.33 2.60
C VAL A 300 25.21 -2.16 1.51
N MET A 301 26.02 -2.71 0.60
CA MET A 301 25.57 -3.62 -0.46
C MET A 301 26.34 -4.93 -0.39
N ASN A 302 25.63 -6.04 -0.18
CA ASN A 302 26.22 -7.36 -0.02
C ASN A 302 25.42 -8.43 -0.78
N GLN A 303 26.10 -9.34 -1.47
CA GLN A 303 25.48 -10.41 -2.27
C GLN A 303 24.44 -9.86 -3.28
N ILE A 304 24.81 -8.83 -4.04
CA ILE A 304 24.00 -8.25 -5.13
C ILE A 304 24.36 -8.94 -6.44
N ASN A 305 23.39 -9.57 -7.11
CA ASN A 305 23.59 -10.31 -8.36
C ASN A 305 22.43 -10.09 -9.35
N ILE A 306 22.44 -8.94 -10.04
CA ILE A 306 21.40 -8.55 -11.01
C ILE A 306 21.98 -8.55 -12.43
N HIS A 307 21.44 -9.42 -13.29
CA HIS A 307 21.88 -9.55 -14.68
C HIS A 307 21.04 -8.70 -15.64
N GLN A 308 21.55 -8.43 -16.85
CA GLN A 308 20.70 -7.87 -17.91
C GLN A 308 19.76 -8.96 -18.44
N TRP A 309 18.49 -8.61 -18.68
CA TRP A 309 17.60 -9.45 -19.46
C TRP A 309 18.05 -9.47 -20.92
N ILE A 310 18.14 -10.67 -21.51
CA ILE A 310 18.49 -10.87 -22.92
C ILE A 310 17.32 -11.57 -23.58
N HIS A 311 16.55 -10.83 -24.38
CA HIS A 311 15.64 -11.45 -25.35
C HIS A 311 16.49 -12.12 -26.44
N LEU A 312 16.67 -13.43 -26.32
CA LEU A 312 16.99 -14.29 -27.44
C LEU A 312 15.83 -14.20 -28.44
N LYS A 313 16.02 -13.46 -29.54
CA LYS A 313 15.12 -13.55 -30.68
C LYS A 313 15.21 -14.96 -31.24
N LYS A 314 14.06 -15.65 -31.30
CA LYS A 314 13.81 -16.68 -32.31
C LYS A 314 13.28 -16.00 -33.57
#